data_AF-A0A1Y1RSU7-F1
#
_entry.id   AF-A0A1Y1RSU7-F1
#
_cell.length_a   1.000
_cell.length_b   1.000
_cell.length_c   1.000
_cell.angle_alpha   90.00
_cell.angle_beta   90.00
_cell.angle_gamma   90.00
#
_symmetry.space_group_name_H-M   'P 1'
#
loop_
_entity.id
_entity.type
_entity.pdbx_description
1 polymer ?
#
loop_
_entity_poly.entity_id
_entity_poly.type
_entity_poly.pdbx_seq_one_letter_code
_entity_poly.pdbx_strand_id
1 'polypeptide(L)'
;MGSVEGIIVDNKDSIRQLGNHTWVLEGPTNVGFIENNNDIYLIDSGNDKEAGRRISKVVQEQNWNLKAIINTHSNADHIGGNDYLQRKYSCDVYAPGIENVFRVS
;
A
#
# COMPACT_ATOMS: atom_id res chain seq x y z
N MET A 1 -19.82 -19.45 -4.67
CA MET A 1 -19.70 -18.10 -5.25
C MET A 1 -20.19 -17.12 -4.19
N GLY A 2 -19.27 -16.53 -3.42
CA GLY A 2 -19.57 -15.41 -2.54
C GLY A 2 -19.15 -14.14 -3.26
N SER A 3 -20.07 -13.20 -3.42
CA SER A 3 -19.79 -11.85 -3.92
C SER A 3 -18.84 -11.16 -2.95
N VAL A 4 -17.62 -10.86 -3.41
CA VAL A 4 -16.73 -9.91 -2.73
C VAL A 4 -17.25 -8.51 -3.06
N GLU A 5 -18.08 -7.96 -2.17
CA GLU A 5 -18.44 -6.55 -2.23
C GLU A 5 -17.19 -5.74 -1.90
N GLY A 6 -16.66 -5.00 -2.89
CA GLY A 6 -15.57 -4.07 -2.66
C GLY A 6 -15.98 -3.05 -1.61
N ILE A 7 -15.10 -2.75 -0.65
CA ILE A 7 -15.37 -1.74 0.36
C ILE A 7 -15.28 -0.39 -0.34
N ILE A 8 -16.43 0.25 -0.52
CA ILE A 8 -16.57 1.51 -1.28
C ILE A 8 -16.04 2.65 -0.41
N VAL A 9 -14.89 3.18 -0.79
CA VAL A 9 -14.28 4.38 -0.22
C VAL A 9 -14.32 5.46 -1.30
N ASP A 10 -15.45 6.17 -1.39
CA ASP A 10 -15.72 7.14 -2.46
C ASP A 10 -15.57 6.56 -3.89
N ASN A 11 -16.25 7.14 -4.87
CA ASN A 11 -16.27 6.58 -6.24
C ASN A 11 -14.91 6.59 -6.99
N LYS A 12 -13.80 6.93 -6.33
CA LYS A 12 -12.44 6.91 -6.90
C LYS A 12 -11.39 6.13 -6.10
N ASP A 13 -11.53 5.92 -4.80
CA ASP A 13 -10.46 5.38 -3.93
C ASP A 13 -10.82 4.03 -3.30
N SER A 14 -11.77 3.32 -3.91
CA SER A 14 -12.27 2.05 -3.40
C SER A 14 -11.27 0.92 -3.60
N ILE A 15 -11.09 0.08 -2.58
CA ILE A 15 -10.30 -1.16 -2.68
C ILE A 15 -11.19 -2.35 -3.05
N ARG A 16 -10.63 -3.26 -3.85
CA ARG A 16 -11.28 -4.51 -4.23
C ARG A 16 -10.60 -5.70 -3.56
N GLN A 17 -11.38 -6.57 -2.94
CA GLN A 17 -10.87 -7.83 -2.38
C GLN A 17 -10.60 -8.82 -3.52
N LEU A 18 -9.39 -9.38 -3.55
CA LEU A 18 -8.99 -10.43 -4.50
C LEU A 18 -9.04 -11.83 -3.88
N GLY A 19 -8.91 -11.91 -2.55
CA GLY A 19 -8.86 -13.15 -1.79
C GLY A 19 -8.97 -12.84 -0.30
N ASN A 20 -8.95 -13.88 0.54
CA ASN A 20 -9.28 -13.77 1.97
C ASN A 20 -8.47 -12.68 2.72
N HIS A 21 -7.22 -12.44 2.31
CA HIS A 21 -6.28 -11.52 2.95
C HIS A 21 -5.58 -10.59 1.95
N THR A 22 -6.14 -10.43 0.76
CA THR A 22 -5.47 -9.71 -0.34
C THR A 22 -6.42 -8.74 -0.99
N TRP A 23 -5.97 -7.49 -1.11
CA TRP A 23 -6.75 -6.38 -1.64
C TRP A 23 -5.95 -5.62 -2.70
N VAL A 24 -6.66 -4.89 -3.57
CA VAL A 24 -6.05 -4.01 -4.56
C VAL A 24 -6.74 -2.64 -4.55
N LEU A 25 -5.94 -1.58 -4.55
CA LEU A 25 -6.37 -0.22 -4.90
C LEU A 25 -6.08 -0.01 -6.38
N GLU A 26 -7.14 0.14 -7.16
CA GLU A 26 -7.04 0.32 -8.61
C GLU A 26 -6.77 1.81 -8.95
N GLY A 27 -5.89 2.05 -9.90
CA GLY A 27 -5.47 3.39 -10.30
C GLY A 27 -4.59 3.35 -11.54
N PRO A 28 -3.92 4.47 -11.89
CA PRO A 28 -2.92 4.49 -12.97
C PRO A 28 -1.81 3.45 -12.75
N THR A 29 -1.54 3.12 -11.49
CA THR A 29 -0.72 1.99 -11.08
C THR A 29 -1.46 1.28 -9.96
N ASN A 30 -1.63 -0.03 -10.10
CA ASN A 30 -2.31 -0.84 -9.10
C ASN A 30 -1.42 -0.99 -7.88
N VAL A 31 -2.02 -0.89 -6.70
CA VAL A 31 -1.33 -1.04 -5.42
C VAL A 31 -1.96 -2.19 -4.65
N GLY A 32 -1.12 -3.13 -4.20
CA GLY A 32 -1.57 -4.32 -3.49
C GLY A 32 -1.52 -4.16 -1.97
N PHE A 33 -2.39 -4.87 -1.27
CA PHE A 33 -2.36 -4.98 0.18
C PHE A 33 -2.46 -6.44 0.59
N ILE A 34 -1.62 -6.84 1.54
CA ILE A 34 -1.72 -8.12 2.25
C ILE A 34 -2.09 -7.81 3.70
N GLU A 35 -3.19 -8.38 4.17
CA GLU A 35 -3.71 -8.20 5.51
C GLU A 35 -3.35 -9.39 6.42
N ASN A 36 -2.94 -9.10 7.65
CA ASN A 36 -2.75 -10.08 8.71
C ASN A 36 -3.34 -9.52 10.01
N ASN A 37 -4.57 -9.93 10.34
CA ASN A 37 -5.39 -9.31 11.38
C ASN A 37 -5.56 -7.82 11.08
N ASN A 38 -5.06 -6.93 11.95
CA ASN A 38 -5.08 -5.48 11.72
C ASN A 38 -3.82 -4.95 11.03
N ASP A 39 -2.78 -5.77 10.91
CA ASP A 39 -1.51 -5.36 10.31
C ASP A 39 -1.58 -5.53 8.80
N ILE A 40 -1.03 -4.57 8.06
CA ILE A 40 -0.96 -4.65 6.59
C ILE A 40 0.45 -4.49 6.06
N TYR A 41 0.65 -5.11 4.89
CA TYR A 41 1.84 -5.01 4.08
C TYR A 41 1.42 -4.47 2.72
N LEU A 42 2.00 -3.35 2.34
CA LEU A 42 1.73 -2.69 1.08
C LEU A 42 2.63 -3.28 0.00
N ILE A 43 2.10 -3.53 -1.19
CA ILE A 43 2.87 -3.92 -2.37
C ILE A 43 2.87 -2.74 -3.34
N ASP A 44 4.07 -2.16 -3.54
CA ASP A 44 4.32 -0.88 -4.23
C ASP A 44 3.58 0.32 -3.62
N SER A 45 4.05 1.54 -3.88
CA SER A 45 3.47 2.76 -3.28
C SER A 45 2.88 3.73 -4.30
N GLY A 46 2.78 3.29 -5.56
CA GLY A 46 2.40 4.13 -6.69
C GLY A 46 3.48 5.15 -7.06
N ASN A 47 3.14 6.05 -7.98
CA ASN A 47 4.14 6.78 -8.75
C ASN A 47 4.41 8.18 -8.17
N ASP A 48 3.61 8.64 -7.21
CA ASP A 48 3.71 9.98 -6.63
C ASP A 48 3.14 10.07 -5.20
N LYS A 49 3.24 11.28 -4.62
CA LYS A 49 2.75 11.61 -3.28
C LYS A 49 1.22 11.55 -3.17
N GLU A 50 0.48 11.76 -4.26
CA GLU A 50 -0.99 11.65 -4.24
C GLU A 50 -1.42 10.19 -4.10
N ALA A 51 -0.74 9.25 -4.77
CA ALA A 51 -0.92 7.83 -4.54
C ALA A 51 -0.72 7.48 -3.06
N GLY A 52 0.36 7.98 -2.44
CA GLY A 52 0.61 7.84 -1.00
C GLY A 52 -0.55 8.36 -0.12
N ARG A 53 -1.17 9.50 -0.47
CA ARG A 53 -2.33 10.04 0.26
C ARG A 53 -3.57 9.16 0.12
N ARG A 54 -3.83 8.63 -1.07
CA ARG A 54 -4.97 7.73 -1.34
C ARG A 54 -4.81 6.43 -0.54
N ILE A 55 -3.62 5.83 -0.56
CA ILE A 55 -3.28 4.67 0.26
C ILE A 55 -3.51 4.99 1.74
N SER A 56 -3.06 6.14 2.22
CA SER A 56 -3.22 6.53 3.61
C SER A 56 -4.68 6.73 4.03
N LYS A 57 -5.54 7.24 3.14
CA LYS A 57 -6.99 7.35 3.38
C LYS A 57 -7.59 5.96 3.61
N VAL A 58 -7.31 5.02 2.70
CA VAL A 58 -7.75 3.61 2.81
C VAL A 58 -7.28 2.98 4.12
N VAL A 59 -6.00 3.10 4.46
CA VAL A 59 -5.44 2.54 5.70
C VAL A 59 -6.16 3.07 6.94
N GLN A 60 -6.51 4.36 6.96
CA GLN A 60 -7.23 4.97 8.08
C GLN A 60 -8.67 4.47 8.19
N GLU A 61 -9.39 4.38 7.06
CA GLU A 61 -10.80 3.97 7.06
C GLU A 61 -11.00 2.49 7.36
N GLN A 62 -10.05 1.64 6.94
CA GLN A 62 -10.05 0.22 7.30
C GLN A 62 -9.53 -0.02 8.72
N ASN A 63 -9.08 1.03 9.41
CA ASN A 63 -8.48 0.93 10.74
C ASN A 63 -7.30 -0.07 10.78
N TRP A 64 -6.50 -0.03 9.72
CA TRP A 64 -5.34 -0.88 9.50
C TRP A 64 -4.04 -0.25 10.04
N ASN A 65 -3.08 -1.12 10.35
CA ASN A 65 -1.77 -0.78 10.85
C ASN A 65 -0.70 -1.10 9.79
N LEU A 66 -0.23 -0.08 9.09
CA LEU A 66 0.78 -0.25 8.05
C LEU A 66 2.14 -0.62 8.64
N LYS A 67 2.56 -1.88 8.46
CA LYS A 67 3.83 -2.40 9.00
C LYS A 67 4.98 -2.24 8.05
N ALA A 68 4.75 -2.51 6.77
CA ALA A 68 5.80 -2.41 5.78
C ALA A 68 5.29 -2.14 4.37
N ILE A 69 6.19 -1.64 3.54
CA ILE A 69 6.02 -1.49 2.10
C ILE A 69 7.02 -2.42 1.41
N ILE A 70 6.54 -3.24 0.48
CA ILE A 70 7.31 -4.18 -0.31
C ILE A 70 7.24 -3.68 -1.75
N ASN A 71 8.32 -3.08 -2.24
CA ASN A 71 8.40 -2.64 -3.62
C ASN A 71 8.78 -3.84 -4.49
N THR A 72 8.04 -4.07 -5.58
CA THR A 72 8.32 -5.15 -6.52
C THR A 72 9.46 -4.79 -7.48
N HIS A 73 9.64 -3.49 -7.74
CA HIS A 73 10.67 -2.93 -8.62
C HIS A 73 11.34 -1.73 -7.92
N SER A 74 12.65 -1.54 -8.15
CA SER A 74 13.41 -0.41 -7.56
C SER A 74 13.32 0.89 -8.37
N ASN A 75 12.58 0.91 -9.49
CA ASN A 75 12.47 2.11 -10.32
C ASN A 75 11.60 3.19 -9.65
N ALA A 76 11.94 4.44 -9.93
CA ALA A 76 11.29 5.64 -9.40
C ALA A 76 9.78 5.73 -9.72
N ASP A 77 9.31 4.95 -10.69
CA ASP A 77 7.91 4.86 -11.11
C ASP A 77 7.02 4.08 -10.15
N HIS A 78 7.53 3.43 -9.09
CA HIS A 78 6.70 2.67 -8.13
C HIS A 78 6.92 3.01 -6.63
N ILE A 79 7.84 3.93 -6.34
CA ILE A 79 8.25 4.32 -4.98
C ILE A 79 7.81 5.73 -4.56
N GLY A 80 6.95 6.39 -5.35
CA GLY A 80 6.58 7.79 -5.14
C GLY A 80 5.81 8.06 -3.84
N GLY A 81 5.16 7.04 -3.27
CA GLY A 81 4.47 7.10 -1.99
C GLY A 81 5.32 6.74 -0.77
N ASN A 82 6.52 6.16 -0.94
CA ASN A 82 7.31 5.58 0.15
C ASN A 82 7.67 6.59 1.24
N ASP A 83 8.26 7.74 0.89
CA ASP A 83 8.67 8.76 1.89
C ASP A 83 7.47 9.27 2.69
N TYR A 84 6.34 9.51 2.03
CA TYR A 84 5.12 9.99 2.70
C TYR A 84 4.58 8.96 3.69
N LEU A 85 4.47 7.70 3.26
CA LEU A 85 3.92 6.62 4.09
C LEU A 85 4.87 6.26 5.24
N GLN A 86 6.17 6.18 4.97
CA GLN A 86 7.17 5.90 6.01
C GLN A 86 7.18 6.98 7.08
N ARG A 87 7.15 8.27 6.72
CA ARG A 87 7.07 9.36 7.72
C ARG A 87 5.79 9.33 8.54
N LYS A 88 4.67 8.95 7.94
CA LYS A 88 3.36 8.96 8.61
C LYS A 88 3.15 7.76 9.52
N TYR A 89 3.62 6.58 9.12
CA TYR A 89 3.34 5.31 9.79
C TYR A 89 4.57 4.68 10.46
N SER A 90 5.77 5.22 10.25
CA SER A 90 7.03 4.65 10.75
C SER A 90 7.20 3.18 10.35
N CYS A 91 6.85 2.85 9.10
CA CYS A 91 6.86 1.49 8.57
C CYS A 91 8.20 1.15 7.88
N ASP A 92 8.52 -0.15 7.82
CA ASP A 92 9.71 -0.63 7.12
C ASP A 92 9.48 -0.59 5.59
N VAL A 93 10.55 -0.43 4.80
CA VAL A 93 10.49 -0.48 3.33
C VAL A 93 11.47 -1.54 2.82
N TYR A 94 10.97 -2.48 2.02
CA TYR A 94 11.72 -3.60 1.45
C TYR A 94 11.69 -3.53 -0.09
N ALA A 95 12.78 -3.92 -0.75
CA ALA A 95 12.87 -4.02 -2.21
C ALA A 95 13.84 -5.15 -2.63
N PRO A 96 13.57 -5.90 -3.72
CA PRO A 96 14.47 -6.92 -4.22
C PRO A 96 15.67 -6.30 -4.95
N GLY A 97 16.78 -6.14 -4.23
CA GLY A 97 18.15 -6.06 -4.75
C GLY A 97 18.49 -4.88 -5.67
N ILE A 98 18.94 -3.77 -5.09
CA ILE A 98 20.36 -3.41 -5.17
C ILE A 98 20.73 -2.60 -3.91
N GLU A 99 21.69 -3.12 -3.17
CA GLU A 99 22.57 -2.45 -2.20
C GLU A 99 22.07 -1.17 -1.50
N ASN A 100 21.74 -1.28 -0.21
CA ASN A 100 21.32 -0.19 0.68
C ASN A 100 19.98 0.44 0.24
N VAL A 101 19.01 0.60 1.13
CA VAL A 101 18.84 1.88 1.81
C VAL A 101 18.04 1.63 3.09
N PHE A 102 18.79 1.67 4.20
CA PHE A 102 18.49 2.37 5.44
C PHE A 102 17.16 2.10 6.18
N ARG A 103 17.30 1.31 7.25
CA ARG A 103 16.63 1.59 8.52
C ARG A 103 17.29 2.84 9.12
N VAL A 104 16.52 3.90 9.37
CA VAL A 104 16.94 4.97 10.29
C VAL A 104 15.82 5.20 11.29
N SER A 105 16.15 4.85 12.54
CA SER A 105 15.62 5.30 13.85
C SER A 105 14.14 5.61 13.97
#